data_AF-A0A1Q3CRF8-F1
#
_entry.id   AF-A0A1Q3CRF8-F1
#
_cell.length_a   1.000
_cell.length_b   1.000
_cell.length_c   1.000
_cell.angle_alpha   90.00
_cell.angle_beta   90.00
_cell.angle_gamma   90.00
#
_symmetry.space_group_name_H-M   'P 1'
#
loop_
_entity.id
_entity.type
_entity.pdbx_description
1 polymer ?
#
loop_
_entity_poly.entity_id
_entity_poly.type
_entity_poly.pdbx_seq_one_letter_code
_entity_poly.pdbx_strand_id
1 'polypeptide(L)'
;YTISSDTLFTLIVLILYIFYFTVTFSVNNNMITIEVLTGSNFKKWKEDIEFAMKIADVDLSLVTDKPEELTITSTDDEKLVHAVWMKSNRICLLSMRRSILDHLKSGLLTDCTARELMTAINERYRVLSNADIGSLLQVLFNTKYDGNGGVRYYVIRMVDYQIKLKTLQVDLPDTCIVHQALNTLPPEFSIIKTNYNSQDESWSINDLIYRVVAEEEKLKKENGQVALYVAGSNSH
;
A
#
# COMPACT_ATOMS: atom_id res chain seq x y z
N TYR A 1 -18.90 -27.74 43.72
CA TYR A 1 -18.93 -27.38 42.29
C TYR A 1 -17.74 -28.01 41.60
N THR A 2 -17.94 -29.09 40.86
CA THR A 2 -16.92 -29.69 40.00
C THR A 2 -16.93 -28.94 38.67
N ILE A 3 -15.83 -28.27 38.35
CA ILE A 3 -15.62 -27.63 37.04
C ILE A 3 -15.56 -28.76 36.01
N SER A 4 -16.33 -28.65 34.92
CA SER A 4 -16.33 -29.66 33.83
C SER A 4 -14.95 -29.70 33.16
N SER A 5 -14.57 -30.87 32.64
CA SER A 5 -13.32 -31.04 31.88
C SER A 5 -13.22 -30.05 30.71
N ASP A 6 -14.35 -29.75 30.06
CA ASP A 6 -14.39 -28.81 28.93
C ASP A 6 -14.14 -27.36 29.37
N THR A 7 -14.69 -26.97 30.52
CA THR A 7 -14.44 -25.66 31.13
C THR A 7 -13.00 -25.51 31.61
N LEU A 8 -12.37 -26.59 32.07
CA LEU A 8 -10.96 -26.58 32.44
C LEU A 8 -10.06 -26.47 31.22
N PHE A 9 -10.35 -27.25 30.16
CA PHE A 9 -9.61 -27.23 28.90
C PHE A 9 -9.66 -25.85 28.23
N THR A 10 -10.84 -25.26 28.12
CA THR A 10 -11.02 -23.91 27.56
C THR A 10 -10.27 -22.85 28.36
N LEU A 11 -10.27 -22.93 29.69
CA LEU A 11 -9.52 -22.02 30.54
C LEU A 11 -8.00 -22.16 30.34
N ILE A 12 -7.49 -23.39 30.21
CA ILE A 12 -6.06 -23.64 29.94
C ILE A 12 -5.66 -23.05 28.59
N VAL A 13 -6.46 -23.26 27.54
CA VAL A 13 -6.20 -22.70 26.21
C VAL A 13 -6.20 -21.16 26.26
N LEU A 14 -7.13 -20.55 26.98
CA LEU A 14 -7.20 -19.10 27.14
C LEU A 14 -5.97 -18.55 27.89
N ILE A 15 -5.54 -19.22 28.96
CA ILE A 15 -4.35 -18.85 29.73
C ILE A 15 -3.11 -18.93 28.84
N LEU A 16 -2.93 -20.04 28.12
CA LEU A 16 -1.82 -20.21 27.20
C LEU A 16 -1.84 -19.13 26.12
N TYR A 17 -3.00 -18.81 25.54
CA TYR A 17 -3.12 -17.74 24.57
C TYR A 17 -2.65 -16.39 25.14
N ILE A 18 -3.11 -16.01 26.34
CA ILE A 18 -2.70 -14.76 26.98
C ILE A 18 -1.18 -14.74 27.21
N PHE A 19 -0.61 -15.82 27.73
CA PHE A 19 0.84 -15.90 27.99
C PHE A 19 1.69 -15.81 26.72
N TYR A 20 1.21 -16.37 25.60
CA TYR A 20 1.97 -16.40 24.34
C TYR A 20 1.73 -15.18 23.45
N PHE A 21 0.53 -14.58 23.49
CA PHE A 21 0.10 -13.55 22.54
C PHE A 21 -0.18 -12.19 23.18
N THR A 22 0.15 -11.97 24.44
CA THR A 22 0.11 -10.63 25.04
C THR A 22 1.42 -10.29 25.72
N VAL A 23 1.77 -9.01 25.72
CA VAL A 23 2.84 -8.46 26.53
C VAL A 23 2.26 -7.43 27.49
N THR A 24 2.64 -7.55 28.76
CA THR A 24 2.34 -6.54 29.78
C THR A 24 3.61 -5.87 30.26
N PHE A 25 3.62 -4.54 30.30
CA PHE A 25 4.72 -3.72 30.83
C PHE A 25 4.16 -2.43 31.45
N SER A 26 5.01 -1.70 32.18
CA SER A 26 4.62 -0.43 32.80
C SER A 26 5.42 0.74 32.24
N VAL A 27 4.73 1.85 31.96
CA VAL A 27 5.32 3.13 31.55
C VAL A 27 4.66 4.26 32.32
N ASN A 28 5.44 5.08 33.02
CA ASN A 28 4.95 6.21 33.82
C ASN A 28 3.76 5.82 34.72
N ASN A 29 3.88 4.70 35.44
CA ASN A 29 2.86 4.12 36.32
C ASN A 29 1.57 3.62 35.63
N ASN A 30 1.51 3.62 34.30
CA ASN A 30 0.43 2.99 33.55
C ASN A 30 0.79 1.53 33.27
N MET A 31 -0.11 0.61 33.61
CA MET A 31 -0.01 -0.79 33.23
C MET A 31 -0.59 -0.97 31.83
N ILE A 32 0.25 -1.39 30.90
CA ILE A 32 -0.08 -1.50 29.47
C ILE A 32 -0.04 -2.98 29.10
N THR A 33 -1.12 -3.49 28.51
CA THR A 33 -1.18 -4.84 27.93
C THR A 33 -1.51 -4.73 26.46
N ILE A 34 -0.62 -5.24 25.61
CA ILE A 34 -0.75 -5.17 24.15
C ILE A 34 -0.67 -6.58 23.59
N GLU A 35 -1.54 -6.89 22.63
CA GLU A 35 -1.47 -8.15 21.90
C GLU A 35 -0.19 -8.18 21.05
N VAL A 36 0.57 -9.27 21.07
CA VAL A 36 1.82 -9.35 20.30
C VAL A 36 1.50 -9.30 18.80
N LEU A 37 2.26 -8.51 18.03
CA LEU A 37 2.13 -8.44 16.58
C LEU A 37 2.44 -9.82 15.98
N THR A 38 1.43 -10.43 15.37
CA THR A 38 1.51 -11.71 14.64
C THR A 38 1.49 -11.51 13.12
N GLY A 39 1.21 -10.29 12.68
CA GLY A 39 1.10 -9.86 11.28
C GLY A 39 -0.34 -9.62 10.85
N SER A 40 -1.25 -10.53 11.15
CA SER A 40 -2.69 -10.37 10.82
C SER A 40 -3.39 -9.33 11.70
N ASN A 41 -2.86 -9.06 12.88
CA ASN A 41 -3.43 -8.13 13.86
C ASN A 41 -2.82 -6.71 13.82
N PHE A 42 -2.06 -6.36 12.76
CA PHE A 42 -1.30 -5.11 12.69
C PHE A 42 -2.13 -3.85 12.98
N LYS A 43 -3.32 -3.72 12.39
CA LYS A 43 -4.18 -2.55 12.59
C LYS A 43 -4.47 -2.31 14.08
N LYS A 44 -4.93 -3.36 14.76
CA LYS A 44 -5.24 -3.31 16.19
C LYS A 44 -3.99 -3.07 17.02
N TRP A 45 -2.90 -3.79 16.74
CA TRP A 45 -1.62 -3.62 17.43
C TRP A 45 -1.11 -2.17 17.36
N LYS A 46 -1.20 -1.53 16.18
CA LYS A 46 -0.80 -0.14 15.99
C LYS A 46 -1.66 0.81 16.82
N GLU A 47 -2.98 0.67 16.73
CA GLU A 47 -3.93 1.48 17.51
C GLU A 47 -3.65 1.35 19.03
N ASP A 48 -3.42 0.13 19.52
CA ASP A 48 -3.11 -0.15 20.93
C ASP A 48 -1.77 0.49 21.36
N ILE A 49 -0.73 0.41 20.53
CA ILE A 49 0.57 1.06 20.81
C ILE A 49 0.43 2.58 20.86
N GLU A 50 -0.20 3.20 19.85
CA GLU A 50 -0.35 4.65 19.78
C GLU A 50 -1.18 5.18 20.97
N PHE A 51 -2.27 4.49 21.30
CA PHE A 51 -3.11 4.81 22.44
C PHE A 51 -2.36 4.67 23.77
N ALA A 52 -1.63 3.57 23.97
CA ALA A 52 -0.88 3.32 25.20
C ALA A 52 0.24 4.35 25.42
N MET A 53 0.99 4.71 24.36
CA MET A 53 2.06 5.71 24.47
C MET A 53 1.51 7.09 24.79
N LYS A 54 0.33 7.43 24.25
CA LYS A 54 -0.35 8.70 24.53
C LYS A 54 -0.85 8.78 25.96
N ILE A 55 -1.50 7.72 26.48
CA ILE A 55 -1.94 7.70 27.89
C ILE A 55 -0.76 7.77 28.85
N ALA A 56 0.37 7.17 28.48
CA ALA A 56 1.58 7.20 29.28
C ALA A 56 2.38 8.50 29.15
N ASP A 57 1.93 9.49 28.37
CA ASP A 57 2.61 10.78 28.14
C ASP A 57 4.05 10.60 27.61
N VAL A 58 4.21 9.71 26.62
CA VAL A 58 5.50 9.39 25.99
C VAL A 58 5.39 9.29 24.46
N ASP A 59 4.34 9.79 23.83
CA ASP A 59 4.11 9.70 22.37
C ASP A 59 4.83 10.78 21.55
N LEU A 60 5.52 11.74 22.18
CA LEU A 60 6.16 12.87 21.51
C LEU A 60 7.01 12.47 20.29
N SER A 61 7.83 11.42 20.42
CA SER A 61 8.68 10.89 19.35
C SER A 61 7.92 10.19 18.23
N LEU A 62 6.67 9.79 18.45
CA LEU A 62 5.78 9.25 17.42
C LEU A 62 5.15 10.36 16.58
N VAL A 63 4.93 11.56 17.17
CA VAL A 63 4.16 12.65 16.54
C VAL A 63 4.97 13.89 16.11
N THR A 64 6.15 14.15 16.68
CA THR A 64 7.02 15.31 16.33
C THR A 64 8.40 14.94 15.79
N ASP A 65 8.89 15.62 14.75
CA ASP A 65 10.20 15.35 14.15
C ASP A 65 11.33 15.37 15.19
N LYS A 66 12.40 14.61 14.89
CA LYS A 66 13.57 14.57 15.77
C LYS A 66 14.09 16.01 15.92
N PRO A 67 14.24 16.52 17.16
CA PRO A 67 14.79 17.84 17.38
C PRO A 67 16.23 17.91 16.86
N GLU A 68 16.66 19.12 16.53
CA GLU A 68 18.04 19.37 16.11
C GLU A 68 19.03 18.93 17.19
N GLU A 69 20.23 18.53 16.76
CA GLU A 69 21.31 18.17 17.67
C GLU A 69 21.70 19.38 18.52
N LEU A 70 21.87 19.14 19.82
CA LEU A 70 22.22 20.21 20.76
C LEU A 70 23.60 20.78 20.45
N THR A 71 23.72 22.11 20.56
CA THR A 71 24.97 22.85 20.39
C THR A 71 25.40 23.51 21.69
N ILE A 72 26.62 24.05 21.74
CA ILE A 72 27.12 24.80 22.91
C ILE A 72 26.28 26.06 23.23
N THR A 73 25.54 26.57 22.24
CA THR A 73 24.65 27.74 22.37
C THR A 73 23.22 27.36 22.71
N SER A 74 22.89 26.07 22.80
CA SER A 74 21.52 25.64 23.05
C SER A 74 20.99 26.13 24.39
N THR A 75 19.75 26.63 24.36
CA THR A 75 19.06 27.11 25.55
C THR A 75 18.70 25.96 26.48
N ASP A 76 18.40 26.26 27.74
CA ASP A 76 17.98 25.22 28.69
C ASP A 76 16.62 24.62 28.30
N ASP A 77 15.73 25.40 27.70
CA ASP A 77 14.46 24.92 27.16
C ASP A 77 14.67 23.93 26.00
N GLU A 78 15.59 24.22 25.07
CA GLU A 78 15.95 23.30 23.98
C GLU A 78 16.51 21.97 24.51
N LYS A 79 17.37 22.03 25.52
CA LYS A 79 17.92 20.83 26.17
C LYS A 79 16.83 20.00 26.84
N LEU A 80 15.85 20.65 27.48
CA LEU A 80 14.70 19.97 28.09
C LEU A 80 13.84 19.27 27.03
N VAL A 81 13.49 19.97 25.95
CA VAL A 81 12.72 19.38 24.83
C VAL A 81 13.45 18.18 24.24
N HIS A 82 14.75 18.33 23.99
CA HIS A 82 15.58 17.23 23.45
C HIS A 82 15.60 16.02 24.40
N ALA A 83 15.79 16.23 25.71
CA ALA A 83 15.80 15.16 26.70
C ALA A 83 14.45 14.42 26.79
N VAL A 84 13.34 15.18 26.79
CA VAL A 84 11.97 14.61 26.79
C VAL A 84 11.72 13.79 25.53
N TRP A 85 12.10 14.32 24.37
CA TRP A 85 11.96 13.63 23.08
C TRP A 85 12.78 12.34 23.04
N MET A 86 14.05 12.37 23.47
CA MET A 86 14.91 11.19 23.51
C MET A 86 14.39 10.11 24.45
N LYS A 87 13.83 10.51 25.60
CA LYS A 87 13.17 9.59 26.54
C LYS A 87 11.94 8.94 25.89
N SER A 88 11.06 9.73 25.28
CA SER A 88 9.91 9.24 24.51
C SER A 88 10.35 8.24 23.44
N ASN A 89 11.33 8.61 22.62
CA ASN A 89 11.85 7.77 21.53
C ASN A 89 12.33 6.40 22.03
N ARG A 90 13.13 6.40 23.11
CA ARG A 90 13.62 5.16 23.72
C ARG A 90 12.49 4.27 24.23
N ILE A 91 11.50 4.84 24.90
CA ILE A 91 10.37 4.08 25.47
C ILE A 91 9.53 3.47 24.35
N CYS A 92 9.13 4.26 23.35
CA CYS A 92 8.32 3.77 22.24
C CYS A 92 9.04 2.65 21.45
N LEU A 93 10.35 2.79 21.19
CA LEU A 93 11.14 1.74 20.53
C LEU A 93 11.13 0.42 21.32
N LEU A 94 11.34 0.49 22.63
CA LEU A 94 11.35 -0.70 23.49
C LEU A 94 9.97 -1.34 23.56
N SER A 95 8.91 -0.54 23.71
CA SER A 95 7.52 -1.02 23.73
C SER A 95 7.15 -1.73 22.43
N MET A 96 7.39 -1.10 21.27
CA MET A 96 7.13 -1.72 19.97
C MET A 96 7.92 -3.01 19.82
N ARG A 97 9.26 -2.99 19.99
CA ARG A 97 10.11 -4.18 19.81
C ARG A 97 9.74 -5.32 20.76
N ARG A 98 9.31 -5.02 21.98
CA ARG A 98 8.88 -6.05 22.94
C ARG A 98 7.55 -6.69 22.52
N SER A 99 6.67 -5.94 21.88
CA SER A 99 5.35 -6.37 21.43
C SER A 99 5.32 -7.00 20.02
N ILE A 100 6.47 -7.38 19.46
CA ILE A 100 6.56 -8.04 18.15
C ILE A 100 7.09 -9.46 18.34
N LEU A 101 6.56 -10.45 17.60
CA LEU A 101 7.08 -11.83 17.64
C LEU A 101 8.53 -11.88 17.14
N ASP A 102 9.37 -12.69 17.79
CA ASP A 102 10.81 -12.72 17.53
C ASP A 102 11.17 -13.00 16.07
N HIS A 103 10.47 -13.92 15.41
CA HIS A 103 10.73 -14.23 14.00
C HIS A 103 10.37 -13.06 13.05
N LEU A 104 9.53 -12.12 13.48
CA LEU A 104 9.19 -10.91 12.73
C LEU A 104 10.21 -9.79 12.96
N LYS A 105 11.05 -9.87 14.00
CA LYS A 105 12.08 -8.86 14.29
C LYS A 105 13.26 -8.91 13.32
N SER A 106 13.49 -10.04 12.65
CA SER A 106 14.67 -10.35 11.83
C SER A 106 14.92 -9.44 10.61
N GLY A 107 14.09 -8.43 10.37
CA GLY A 107 14.28 -7.42 9.32
C GLY A 107 13.91 -6.01 9.75
N LEU A 108 13.79 -5.74 11.05
CA LEU A 108 13.49 -4.41 11.57
C LEU A 108 14.77 -3.57 11.69
N LEU A 109 14.62 -2.26 11.48
CA LEU A 109 15.71 -1.29 11.63
C LEU A 109 16.22 -1.28 13.09
N THR A 110 17.54 -1.40 13.24
CA THR A 110 18.22 -1.38 14.55
C THR A 110 18.51 0.04 15.02
N ASP A 111 18.99 0.89 14.12
CA ASP A 111 19.39 2.28 14.40
C ASP A 111 18.41 3.24 13.73
N CYS A 112 17.24 3.39 14.34
CA CYS A 112 16.18 4.26 13.85
C CYS A 112 15.43 4.91 15.02
N THR A 113 14.66 5.94 14.72
CA THR A 113 13.70 6.57 15.62
C THR A 113 12.45 5.71 15.76
N ALA A 114 11.67 5.95 16.82
CA ALA A 114 10.37 5.30 17.03
C ALA A 114 9.42 5.53 15.85
N ARG A 115 9.40 6.75 15.30
CA ARG A 115 8.58 7.05 14.11
C ARG A 115 9.04 6.24 12.90
N GLU A 116 10.33 6.21 12.61
CA GLU A 116 10.86 5.44 11.49
C GLU A 116 10.55 3.94 11.62
N LEU A 117 10.68 3.37 12.83
CA LEU A 117 10.31 1.99 13.10
C LEU A 117 8.81 1.75 12.84
N MET A 118 7.95 2.62 13.38
CA MET A 118 6.50 2.52 13.17
C MET A 118 6.14 2.60 11.68
N THR A 119 6.76 3.52 10.93
CA THR A 119 6.59 3.64 9.48
C THR A 119 7.03 2.37 8.75
N ALA A 120 8.20 1.82 9.08
CA ALA A 120 8.71 0.60 8.46
C ALA A 120 7.78 -0.61 8.72
N ILE A 121 7.25 -0.73 9.94
CA ILE A 121 6.26 -1.76 10.29
C ILE A 121 4.96 -1.50 9.51
N ASN A 122 4.51 -0.24 9.44
CA ASN A 122 3.30 0.14 8.72
C ASN A 122 3.38 -0.17 7.22
N GLU A 123 4.53 0.02 6.58
CA GLU A 123 4.71 -0.39 5.19
C GLU A 123 4.78 -1.91 5.04
N ARG A 124 5.46 -2.60 5.96
CA ARG A 124 5.57 -4.07 5.93
C ARG A 124 4.23 -4.78 6.12
N TYR A 125 3.39 -4.25 6.99
CA TYR A 125 2.06 -4.80 7.32
C TYR A 125 0.93 -3.93 6.81
N ARG A 126 1.22 -3.05 5.84
CA ARG A 126 0.19 -2.31 5.11
C ARG A 126 -0.77 -3.36 4.61
N VAL A 127 -1.96 -3.39 5.19
CA VAL A 127 -2.97 -4.39 4.85
C VAL A 127 -3.25 -4.20 3.37
N LEU A 128 -2.70 -5.09 2.56
CA LEU A 128 -3.07 -5.27 1.16
C LEU A 128 -4.50 -5.79 1.25
N SER A 129 -5.48 -4.90 1.36
CA SER A 129 -6.82 -5.37 1.67
C SER A 129 -7.35 -6.14 0.46
N ASN A 130 -8.02 -7.26 0.70
CA ASN A 130 -8.71 -7.96 -0.38
C ASN A 130 -9.70 -7.03 -1.11
N ALA A 131 -10.17 -5.98 -0.43
CA ALA A 131 -10.95 -4.90 -1.04
C ALA A 131 -10.13 -4.04 -2.01
N ASP A 132 -8.87 -3.71 -1.70
CA ASP A 132 -7.96 -3.00 -2.61
C ASP A 132 -7.63 -3.86 -3.84
N ILE A 133 -7.32 -5.14 -3.64
CA ILE A 133 -7.13 -6.10 -4.74
C ILE A 133 -8.40 -6.15 -5.60
N GLY A 134 -9.57 -6.34 -4.96
CA GLY A 134 -10.86 -6.40 -5.65
C GLY A 134 -11.17 -5.13 -6.44
N SER A 135 -10.91 -3.96 -5.85
CA SER A 135 -11.13 -2.66 -6.50
C SER A 135 -10.19 -2.43 -7.69
N LEU A 136 -8.90 -2.77 -7.56
CA LEU A 136 -7.92 -2.65 -8.64
C LEU A 136 -8.24 -3.61 -9.79
N LEU A 137 -8.62 -4.86 -9.48
CA LEU A 137 -9.09 -5.81 -10.49
C LEU A 137 -10.37 -5.29 -11.17
N GLN A 138 -11.32 -4.76 -10.40
CA GLN A 138 -12.55 -4.19 -10.96
C GLN A 138 -12.24 -3.02 -11.91
N VAL A 139 -11.35 -2.12 -11.51
CA VAL A 139 -10.94 -0.98 -12.36
C VAL A 139 -10.20 -1.49 -13.60
N LEU A 140 -9.23 -2.39 -13.47
CA LEU A 140 -8.48 -2.95 -14.59
C LEU A 140 -9.39 -3.64 -15.62
N PHE A 141 -10.35 -4.45 -15.16
CA PHE A 141 -11.19 -5.26 -16.04
C PHE A 141 -12.42 -4.55 -16.61
N ASN A 142 -12.87 -3.46 -15.99
CA ASN A 142 -14.09 -2.76 -16.41
C ASN A 142 -13.85 -1.38 -17.02
N THR A 143 -12.66 -0.78 -16.86
CA THR A 143 -12.39 0.56 -17.40
C THR A 143 -12.17 0.50 -18.91
N LYS A 144 -13.04 1.17 -19.66
CA LYS A 144 -12.90 1.37 -21.11
C LYS A 144 -12.12 2.66 -21.40
N TYR A 145 -11.43 2.70 -22.53
CA TYR A 145 -10.83 3.96 -23.00
C TYR A 145 -11.96 4.88 -23.47
N ASP A 146 -11.97 6.12 -22.95
CA ASP A 146 -13.01 7.13 -23.17
C ASP A 146 -12.68 8.10 -24.32
N GLY A 147 -11.55 7.88 -25.00
CA GLY A 147 -11.06 8.76 -26.07
C GLY A 147 -10.31 9.99 -25.58
N ASN A 148 -10.14 10.18 -24.26
CA ASN A 148 -9.49 11.36 -23.69
C ASN A 148 -8.07 11.06 -23.17
N GLY A 149 -7.17 12.04 -23.29
CA GLY A 149 -5.79 11.92 -22.76
C GLY A 149 -4.84 11.00 -23.54
N GLY A 150 -5.27 10.48 -24.69
CA GLY A 150 -4.44 9.70 -25.61
C GLY A 150 -4.29 8.22 -25.21
N VAL A 151 -4.33 7.34 -26.20
CA VAL A 151 -4.34 5.88 -26.00
C VAL A 151 -3.07 5.35 -25.33
N ARG A 152 -1.93 6.02 -25.54
CA ARG A 152 -0.66 5.69 -24.85
C ARG A 152 -0.81 5.80 -23.33
N TYR A 153 -1.39 6.90 -22.86
CA TYR A 153 -1.55 7.14 -21.43
C TYR A 153 -2.54 6.16 -20.81
N TYR A 154 -3.57 5.79 -21.56
CA TYR A 154 -4.50 4.73 -21.18
C TYR A 154 -3.77 3.39 -20.95
N VAL A 155 -2.96 2.93 -21.90
CA VAL A 155 -2.20 1.67 -21.75
C VAL A 155 -1.21 1.74 -20.58
N ILE A 156 -0.49 2.85 -20.42
CA ILE A 156 0.43 3.06 -19.28
C ILE A 156 -0.31 2.95 -17.95
N ARG A 157 -1.53 3.48 -17.86
CA ARG A 157 -2.37 3.37 -16.65
C ARG A 157 -2.72 1.91 -16.33
N MET A 158 -2.96 1.08 -17.33
CA MET A 158 -3.21 -0.36 -17.11
C MET A 158 -1.97 -1.08 -16.56
N VAL A 159 -0.78 -0.71 -17.03
CA VAL A 159 0.49 -1.21 -16.49
C VAL A 159 0.71 -0.74 -15.06
N ASP A 160 0.35 0.50 -14.73
CA ASP A 160 0.39 0.99 -13.34
C ASP A 160 -0.51 0.15 -12.41
N TYR A 161 -1.71 -0.24 -12.86
CA TYR A 161 -2.56 -1.16 -12.10
C TYR A 161 -1.93 -2.55 -11.95
N GLN A 162 -1.28 -3.08 -13.00
CA GLN A 162 -0.53 -4.34 -12.94
C GLN A 162 0.58 -4.28 -11.89
N ILE A 163 1.39 -3.22 -11.89
CA ILE A 163 2.47 -3.01 -10.92
C ILE A 163 1.90 -2.91 -9.51
N LYS A 164 0.83 -2.14 -9.32
CA LYS A 164 0.14 -2.03 -8.02
C LYS A 164 -0.34 -3.41 -7.54
N LEU A 165 -1.01 -4.18 -8.39
CA LEU A 165 -1.43 -5.56 -8.07
C LEU A 165 -0.25 -6.46 -7.70
N LYS A 166 0.89 -6.33 -8.40
CA LYS A 166 2.12 -7.04 -8.05
C LYS A 166 2.66 -6.68 -6.67
N THR A 167 2.58 -5.40 -6.26
CA THR A 167 2.89 -5.00 -4.87
C THR A 167 1.92 -5.60 -3.85
N LEU A 168 0.70 -5.95 -4.28
CA LEU A 168 -0.30 -6.66 -3.48
C LEU A 168 -0.16 -8.21 -3.56
N GLN A 169 0.97 -8.73 -4.04
CA GLN A 169 1.22 -10.17 -4.25
C GLN A 169 0.32 -10.85 -5.31
N VAL A 170 -0.34 -10.07 -6.17
CA VAL A 170 -1.09 -10.58 -7.33
C VAL A 170 -0.27 -10.33 -8.59
N ASP A 171 0.45 -11.35 -9.05
CA ASP A 171 1.26 -11.25 -10.27
C ASP A 171 0.41 -11.54 -11.50
N LEU A 172 0.20 -10.53 -12.34
CA LEU A 172 -0.49 -10.65 -13.63
C LEU A 172 0.55 -10.67 -14.75
N PRO A 173 0.47 -11.63 -15.69
CA PRO A 173 1.38 -11.65 -16.84
C PRO A 173 1.08 -10.49 -17.79
N ASP A 174 2.09 -10.00 -18.51
CA ASP A 174 1.95 -8.92 -19.50
C ASP A 174 0.91 -9.24 -20.56
N THR A 175 0.78 -10.53 -20.93
CA THR A 175 -0.26 -11.01 -21.84
C THR A 175 -1.66 -10.65 -21.37
N CYS A 176 -1.93 -10.69 -20.06
CA CYS A 176 -3.23 -10.29 -19.50
C CYS A 176 -3.52 -8.81 -19.78
N ILE A 177 -2.52 -7.94 -19.58
CA ILE A 177 -2.66 -6.49 -19.83
C ILE A 177 -2.87 -6.21 -21.32
N VAL A 178 -2.13 -6.90 -22.19
CA VAL A 178 -2.28 -6.76 -23.65
C VAL A 178 -3.68 -7.16 -24.10
N HIS A 179 -4.15 -8.33 -23.70
CA HIS A 179 -5.51 -8.79 -24.02
C HIS A 179 -6.57 -7.85 -23.47
N GLN A 180 -6.41 -7.41 -22.22
CA GLN A 180 -7.38 -6.53 -21.59
C GLN A 180 -7.46 -5.19 -22.31
N ALA A 181 -6.32 -4.58 -22.64
CA ALA A 181 -6.29 -3.30 -23.36
C ALA A 181 -6.98 -3.42 -24.72
N LEU A 182 -6.70 -4.47 -25.49
CA LEU A 182 -7.35 -4.71 -26.78
C LEU A 182 -8.87 -4.94 -26.68
N ASN A 183 -9.34 -5.46 -25.55
CA ASN A 183 -10.77 -5.71 -25.32
C ASN A 183 -11.54 -4.46 -24.88
N THR A 184 -10.87 -3.49 -24.27
CA THR A 184 -11.47 -2.27 -23.72
C THR A 184 -11.29 -1.04 -24.60
N LEU A 185 -10.52 -1.17 -25.69
CA LEU A 185 -10.42 -0.14 -26.72
C LEU A 185 -11.74 0.02 -27.49
N PRO A 186 -12.05 1.26 -27.93
CA PRO A 186 -13.22 1.56 -28.75
C PRO A 186 -13.21 0.82 -30.11
N PRO A 187 -14.38 0.63 -30.75
CA PRO A 187 -14.51 -0.07 -32.03
C PRO A 187 -13.65 0.48 -33.17
N GLU A 188 -13.30 1.77 -33.12
CA GLU A 188 -12.42 2.46 -34.06
C GLU A 188 -11.02 1.81 -34.11
N PHE A 189 -10.59 1.15 -33.03
CA PHE A 189 -9.32 0.42 -32.94
C PHE A 189 -9.44 -1.07 -33.32
N SER A 190 -10.57 -1.53 -33.85
CA SER A 190 -10.84 -2.94 -34.15
C SER A 190 -9.82 -3.62 -35.08
N ILE A 191 -9.17 -2.84 -35.96
CA ILE A 191 -8.08 -3.32 -36.83
C ILE A 191 -6.93 -3.87 -36.01
N ILE A 192 -6.54 -3.21 -34.91
CA ILE A 192 -5.43 -3.65 -34.07
C ILE A 192 -5.75 -5.01 -33.44
N LYS A 193 -6.96 -5.15 -32.91
CA LYS A 193 -7.42 -6.42 -32.32
C LYS A 193 -7.43 -7.55 -33.36
N THR A 194 -7.84 -7.26 -34.58
CA THR A 194 -7.83 -8.23 -35.69
C THR A 194 -6.40 -8.62 -36.07
N ASN A 195 -5.47 -7.67 -36.09
CA ASN A 195 -4.05 -7.92 -36.37
C ASN A 195 -3.40 -8.77 -35.28
N TYR A 196 -3.73 -8.51 -34.01
CA TYR A 196 -3.25 -9.33 -32.89
C TYR A 196 -3.75 -10.77 -32.99
N ASN A 197 -5.06 -10.95 -33.22
CA ASN A 197 -5.67 -12.29 -33.27
C ASN A 197 -5.27 -13.11 -34.50
N SER A 198 -4.79 -12.46 -35.57
CA SER A 198 -4.34 -13.15 -36.79
C SER A 198 -2.86 -13.53 -36.77
N GLN A 199 -2.12 -13.05 -35.77
CA GLN A 199 -0.72 -13.38 -35.54
C GLN A 199 -0.60 -14.38 -34.39
N ASP A 200 0.26 -15.39 -34.56
CA ASP A 200 0.54 -16.39 -33.52
C ASP A 200 1.65 -15.92 -32.54
N GLU A 201 2.03 -14.64 -32.62
CA GLU A 201 3.12 -14.04 -31.85
C GLU A 201 2.56 -13.20 -30.69
N SER A 202 3.06 -13.45 -29.47
CA SER A 202 2.71 -12.66 -28.30
C SER A 202 3.30 -11.26 -28.39
N TRP A 203 2.49 -10.23 -28.19
CA TRP A 203 2.97 -8.85 -28.15
C TRP A 203 3.49 -8.48 -26.76
N SER A 204 4.57 -7.69 -26.70
CA SER A 204 4.94 -6.98 -25.49
C SER A 204 4.06 -5.74 -25.30
N ILE A 205 4.07 -5.19 -24.08
CA ILE A 205 3.42 -3.91 -23.75
C ILE A 205 3.93 -2.78 -24.66
N ASN A 206 5.24 -2.76 -24.96
CA ASN A 206 5.82 -1.74 -25.82
C ASN A 206 5.32 -1.86 -27.27
N ASP A 207 5.19 -3.08 -27.78
CA ASP A 207 4.68 -3.30 -29.13
C ASP A 207 3.19 -2.92 -29.22
N LEU A 208 2.41 -3.21 -28.18
CA LEU A 208 1.04 -2.73 -28.07
C LEU A 208 1.00 -1.20 -28.14
N ILE A 209 1.77 -0.50 -27.29
CA ILE A 209 1.81 0.97 -27.24
C ILE A 209 2.14 1.55 -28.61
N TYR A 210 3.16 1.00 -29.29
CA TYR A 210 3.56 1.44 -30.62
C TYR A 210 2.40 1.36 -31.62
N ARG A 211 1.71 0.23 -31.66
CA ARG A 211 0.61 -0.01 -32.61
C ARG A 211 -0.62 0.83 -32.32
N VAL A 212 -1.01 0.98 -31.05
CA VAL A 212 -2.19 1.80 -30.69
C VAL A 212 -1.97 3.28 -30.96
N VAL A 213 -0.76 3.80 -30.73
CA VAL A 213 -0.42 5.20 -31.02
C VAL A 213 -0.44 5.46 -32.53
N ALA A 214 0.14 4.56 -33.33
CA ALA A 214 0.13 4.68 -34.78
C ALA A 214 -1.30 4.71 -35.35
N GLU A 215 -2.19 3.85 -34.84
CA GLU A 215 -3.60 3.85 -35.28
C GLU A 215 -4.35 5.11 -34.81
N GLU A 216 -4.10 5.60 -33.59
CA GLU A 216 -4.72 6.83 -33.11
C GLU A 216 -4.35 8.03 -34.00
N GLU A 217 -3.09 8.14 -34.44
CA GLU A 217 -2.65 9.19 -35.37
C GLU A 217 -3.32 9.07 -36.74
N LYS A 218 -3.52 7.84 -37.22
CA LYS A 218 -4.21 7.58 -38.48
C LYS A 218 -5.70 7.98 -38.39
N LEU A 219 -6.39 7.57 -37.33
CA LEU A 219 -7.78 7.95 -37.07
C LEU A 219 -7.96 9.47 -36.96
N LYS A 220 -7.01 10.17 -36.33
CA LYS A 220 -7.00 11.65 -36.26
C LYS A 220 -6.89 12.28 -37.65
N LYS A 221 -6.07 11.74 -38.55
CA LYS A 221 -5.93 12.23 -39.93
C LYS A 221 -7.19 12.00 -40.76
N GLU A 222 -7.80 10.81 -40.64
CA GLU A 222 -9.03 10.46 -41.35
C GLU A 222 -10.22 11.35 -40.93
N ASN A 223 -10.40 11.54 -39.61
CA ASN A 223 -11.46 12.42 -39.09
C ASN A 223 -11.25 13.89 -39.49
N GLY A 224 -10.00 14.35 -39.54
CA GLY A 224 -9.67 15.70 -40.02
C GLY A 224 -9.99 15.89 -41.51
N GLN A 225 -9.76 14.88 -42.34
CA GLN A 225 -10.09 14.92 -43.76
C GLN A 225 -11.61 14.93 -43.99
N VAL A 226 -12.38 14.11 -43.27
CA VAL A 226 -13.85 14.10 -43.37
C VAL A 226 -14.46 15.46 -43.02
N ALA A 227 -13.96 16.13 -41.96
CA ALA A 227 -14.43 17.46 -41.59
C ALA A 227 -14.16 18.52 -42.68
N LEU A 228 -13.03 18.42 -43.40
CA LEU A 228 -12.69 19.28 -44.53
C LEU A 228 -13.61 19.06 -45.75
N TYR A 229 -13.98 17.81 -46.06
CA TYR A 229 -14.90 17.50 -47.16
C TYR A 229 -16.34 17.98 -46.89
N VAL A 230 -16.82 17.91 -45.64
CA VAL A 230 -18.16 18.40 -45.26
C VAL A 230 -18.22 19.93 -45.25
N ALA A 231 -17.14 20.62 -44.85
CA ALA A 231 -17.08 22.08 -44.89
C ALA A 231 -17.05 22.63 -46.33
N GLY A 232 -16.36 21.95 -47.26
CA GLY A 232 -16.28 22.36 -48.66
C GLY A 232 -17.53 22.05 -49.51
N SER A 233 -18.38 21.13 -49.05
CA SER A 233 -19.64 20.77 -49.75
C SER A 233 -20.83 21.62 -49.31
N ASN A 234 -20.78 22.25 -48.14
CA ASN A 234 -21.79 23.21 -47.66
C ASN A 234 -21.54 24.67 -48.11
N SER A 235 -20.50 24.91 -48.92
CA SER A 235 -20.15 26.23 -49.45
C SER A 235 -20.47 26.43 -50.94
N HIS A 236 -21.34 25.60 -51.52
CA HIS A 236 -21.84 25.72 -52.89
C HIS A 236 -23.36 25.94 -52.92
#